data_AF-A0A7R9LM21-F1
#
_entry.id   AF-A0A7R9LM21-F1
#
_cell.length_a   1.000
_cell.length_b   1.000
_cell.length_c   1.000
_cell.angle_alpha   90.00
_cell.angle_beta   90.00
_cell.angle_gamma   90.00
#
_symmetry.space_group_name_H-M   'P 1'
#
loop_
_entity.id
_entity.type
_entity.pdbx_description
1 polymer ?
#
loop_
_entity_poly.entity_id
_entity_poly.type
_entity_poly.pdbx_seq_one_letter_code
_entity_poly.pdbx_strand_id
1 'polypeptide(L)'
;MLSTITRQLVPQLVAKSRLPAIRCVSSHASEPSTGYSFGLTEDQQQMVDMAKKFTREEIMPKARHHDETGEYPIDIIKKAHALGLMTTSIPEEYGGQGLSLVDHCL
;
A
#
# COMPACT_ATOMS: atom_id res chain seq x y z
N MET A 1 -2.30 55.58 -16.66
CA MET A 1 -3.44 54.69 -16.36
C MET A 1 -3.47 53.38 -17.16
N LEU A 2 -2.56 53.13 -18.12
CA LEU A 2 -2.55 51.89 -18.92
C LEU A 2 -1.57 50.80 -18.41
N SER A 3 -0.64 51.12 -17.50
CA SER A 3 0.34 50.17 -16.93
C SER A 3 -0.20 49.33 -15.75
N THR A 4 -1.31 49.75 -15.14
CA THR A 4 -1.96 49.00 -14.05
C THR A 4 -2.78 47.84 -14.59
N ILE A 5 -3.39 48.00 -15.78
CA ILE A 5 -4.28 47.02 -16.40
C ILE A 5 -3.50 45.74 -16.78
N THR A 6 -2.29 45.87 -17.33
CA THR A 6 -1.46 44.73 -17.73
C THR A 6 -0.90 43.95 -16.54
N ARG A 7 -0.68 44.61 -15.39
CA ARG A 7 -0.19 43.93 -14.17
C ARG A 7 -1.26 43.09 -13.47
N GLN A 8 -2.54 43.41 -13.69
CA GLN A 8 -3.67 42.76 -13.01
C GLN A 8 -4.32 41.64 -13.84
N LEU A 9 -4.17 41.67 -15.17
CA LEU A 9 -4.74 40.65 -16.07
C LEU A 9 -3.85 39.43 -16.32
N VAL A 10 -2.53 39.57 -16.26
CA VAL A 10 -1.58 38.44 -16.52
C VAL A 10 -1.73 37.29 -15.50
N PRO A 11 -1.90 37.53 -14.18
CA PRO A 11 -2.12 36.45 -13.21
C PRO A 11 -3.45 35.71 -13.43
N GLN A 12 -4.48 36.41 -13.92
CA GLN A 12 -5.81 35.84 -14.17
C GLN A 12 -5.83 34.91 -15.39
N LEU A 13 -4.93 35.14 -16.35
CA LEU A 13 -4.78 34.28 -17.54
C LEU A 13 -4.02 32.98 -17.22
N VAL A 14 -3.02 33.03 -16.32
CA VAL A 14 -2.26 31.85 -15.85
C VAL A 14 -3.09 30.97 -14.90
N ALA A 15 -4.05 31.54 -14.18
CA ALA A 15 -4.97 30.78 -13.33
C ALA A 15 -6.01 29.97 -14.12
N LYS A 16 -6.41 30.44 -15.31
CA LYS A 16 -7.42 29.79 -16.19
C LYS A 16 -6.87 28.68 -17.09
N SER A 17 -5.54 28.53 -17.19
CA SER A 17 -4.90 27.49 -18.03
C SER A 17 -4.62 26.18 -17.27
N ARG A 18 -4.91 26.09 -15.98
CA ARG A 18 -4.92 24.81 -15.25
C ARG A 18 -6.25 24.11 -15.47
N LEU A 19 -6.40 23.53 -16.66
CA LEU A 19 -7.37 22.46 -16.85
C LEU A 19 -7.10 21.41 -15.76
N PRO A 20 -8.12 20.95 -15.01
CA PRO A 20 -7.94 19.73 -14.25
C PRO A 20 -7.60 18.67 -15.29
N ALA A 21 -6.42 18.06 -15.16
CA ALA A 21 -6.19 16.78 -15.82
C ALA A 21 -7.32 15.89 -15.33
N ILE A 22 -8.29 15.62 -16.20
CA ILE A 22 -9.25 14.56 -16.03
C ILE A 22 -8.38 13.33 -15.88
N ARG A 23 -8.09 12.96 -14.63
CA ARG A 23 -7.56 11.66 -14.29
C ARG A 23 -8.75 10.75 -14.50
N CYS A 24 -9.03 10.45 -15.76
CA CYS A 24 -9.68 9.23 -16.14
C CYS A 24 -8.85 8.16 -15.44
N VAL A 25 -9.33 7.68 -14.29
CA VAL A 25 -8.88 6.40 -13.77
C VAL A 25 -9.42 5.44 -14.81
N SER A 26 -8.63 5.27 -15.88
CA SER A 26 -8.75 4.16 -16.77
C SER A 26 -8.63 2.96 -15.86
N SER A 27 -9.77 2.31 -15.62
CA SER A 27 -9.83 0.92 -15.25
C SER A 27 -8.84 0.23 -16.18
N HIS A 28 -7.66 -0.10 -15.68
CA HIS A 28 -6.70 -0.91 -16.42
C HIS A 28 -7.28 -2.32 -16.45
N ALA A 29 -8.28 -2.53 -17.31
CA ALA A 29 -8.40 -3.79 -17.98
C ALA A 29 -7.15 -3.87 -18.85
N SER A 30 -6.08 -4.46 -18.31
CA SER A 30 -4.85 -4.68 -19.05
C SER A 30 -5.21 -5.52 -20.27
N GLU A 31 -5.03 -4.94 -21.46
CA GLU A 31 -4.89 -5.69 -22.71
C GLU A 31 -4.00 -6.93 -22.43
N PRO A 32 -4.29 -8.11 -23.00
CA PRO A 32 -3.50 -9.30 -22.75
C PRO A 32 -2.10 -9.10 -23.32
N SER A 33 -1.19 -8.62 -22.48
CA SER A 33 0.22 -8.49 -22.80
C SER A 33 0.77 -9.90 -23.01
N THR A 34 1.33 -10.17 -24.18
CA THR A 34 2.04 -11.42 -24.51
C THR A 34 3.36 -11.57 -23.72
N GLY A 35 3.47 -10.95 -22.53
CA GLY A 35 4.66 -10.91 -21.68
C GLY A 35 4.34 -11.23 -20.22
N TYR A 36 5.36 -11.13 -19.36
CA TYR A 36 5.22 -11.40 -17.93
C TYR A 36 4.48 -10.27 -17.21
N SER A 37 3.56 -10.64 -16.32
CA SER A 37 2.88 -9.70 -15.41
C SER A 37 3.53 -9.75 -14.02
N PHE A 38 3.85 -8.57 -13.50
CA PHE A 38 4.32 -8.36 -12.12
C PHE A 38 3.25 -7.71 -11.24
N GLY A 39 2.03 -7.54 -11.76
CA GLY A 39 0.92 -7.05 -10.97
C GLY A 39 0.50 -8.09 -9.95
N LEU A 40 0.25 -7.64 -8.71
CA LEU A 40 -0.34 -8.48 -7.68
C LEU A 40 -1.80 -8.78 -8.02
N THR A 41 -2.27 -9.95 -7.63
CA THR A 41 -3.70 -10.24 -7.61
C THR A 41 -4.41 -9.35 -6.59
N GLU A 42 -5.73 -9.25 -6.68
CA GLU A 42 -6.51 -8.48 -5.71
C GLU A 42 -6.32 -9.01 -4.28
N ASP A 43 -6.34 -10.34 -4.11
CA ASP A 43 -6.12 -10.99 -2.82
C ASP A 43 -4.71 -10.71 -2.26
N GLN A 44 -3.68 -10.78 -3.12
CA GLN A 44 -2.31 -10.43 -2.75
C GLN A 44 -2.19 -8.96 -2.32
N GLN A 45 -2.86 -8.06 -3.05
CA GLN A 45 -2.88 -6.64 -2.71
C GLN A 45 -3.56 -6.38 -1.36
N GLN A 46 -4.67 -7.05 -1.07
CA GLN A 46 -5.36 -6.97 0.22
C GLN A 46 -4.49 -7.47 1.37
N MET A 47 -3.75 -8.57 1.16
CA MET A 47 -2.81 -9.12 2.13
C MET A 47 -1.69 -8.14 2.46
N VAL A 48 -1.08 -7.55 1.43
CA VAL A 48 -0.06 -6.51 1.56
C VAL A 48 -0.59 -5.31 2.34
N ASP A 49 -1.81 -4.85 2.04
CA ASP A 49 -2.40 -3.70 2.71
C ASP A 49 -2.72 -3.98 4.18
N MET A 50 -3.16 -5.20 4.50
CA MET A 50 -3.35 -5.67 5.87
C MET A 50 -2.02 -5.71 6.63
N ALA A 51 -0.98 -6.31 6.06
CA ALA A 51 0.35 -6.39 6.68
C ALA A 51 0.96 -5.00 6.91
N LYS A 52 0.83 -4.08 5.94
CA LYS A 52 1.25 -2.68 6.09
C LYS A 52 0.49 -1.95 7.18
N LYS A 53 -0.83 -2.15 7.28
CA LYS A 53 -1.64 -1.54 8.32
C LYS A 53 -1.20 -2.04 9.70
N PHE A 54 -1.09 -3.35 9.88
CA PHE A 54 -0.61 -3.95 11.12
C PHE A 54 0.77 -3.43 11.52
N THR A 55 1.69 -3.33 10.55
CA THR A 55 3.03 -2.80 10.79
C THR A 55 2.98 -1.35 11.31
N ARG A 56 2.19 -0.48 10.69
CA ARG A 56 2.06 0.92 11.11
C ARG A 56 1.42 1.08 12.49
N GLU A 57 0.41 0.28 12.79
CA GLU A 57 -0.41 0.44 13.99
C GLU A 57 0.17 -0.29 15.21
N GLU A 58 0.80 -1.45 15.03
CA GLU A 58 1.20 -2.32 16.15
C GLU A 58 2.73 -2.46 16.30
N ILE A 59 3.47 -2.52 15.19
CA ILE A 59 4.93 -2.76 15.21
C ILE A 59 5.70 -1.45 15.36
N MET A 60 5.51 -0.51 14.44
CA MET A 60 6.29 0.74 14.37
C MET A 60 6.33 1.53 15.69
N PRO A 61 5.21 1.68 16.44
CA PRO A 61 5.23 2.44 17.70
C PRO A 61 6.09 1.81 18.80
N LYS A 62 6.28 0.48 18.75
CA LYS A 62 6.99 -0.31 19.78
C LYS A 62 8.38 -0.76 19.34
N ALA A 63 8.70 -0.62 18.05
CA ALA A 63 9.94 -1.11 17.45
C ALA A 63 11.19 -0.64 18.19
N ARG A 64 11.26 0.66 18.53
CA ARG A 64 12.41 1.23 19.27
C ARG A 64 12.60 0.62 20.65
N HIS A 65 11.51 0.40 21.39
CA HIS A 65 11.58 -0.23 22.72
C HIS A 65 12.14 -1.64 22.63
N HIS A 66 11.66 -2.45 21.69
CA HIS A 66 12.12 -3.82 21.52
C HIS A 66 13.56 -3.92 21.00
N ASP A 67 14.00 -2.96 20.17
CA ASP A 67 15.40 -2.83 19.74
C ASP A 67 16.33 -2.50 20.92
N GLU A 68 15.97 -1.51 21.75
CA GLU A 68 16.79 -1.07 22.88
C GLU A 68 16.84 -2.10 24.02
N THR A 69 15.74 -2.82 24.28
CA THR A 69 15.63 -3.76 25.41
C THR A 69 15.96 -5.21 25.05
N GLY A 70 15.81 -5.60 23.79
CA GLY A 70 15.90 -6.99 23.35
C GLY A 70 14.74 -7.87 23.84
N GLU A 71 13.67 -7.29 24.40
CA GLU A 71 12.50 -8.04 24.87
C GLU A 71 11.75 -8.69 23.71
N TYR A 72 11.43 -9.98 23.84
CA TYR A 72 10.68 -10.72 22.83
C TYR A 72 9.23 -10.21 22.73
N PRO A 73 8.77 -9.69 21.58
CA PRO A 73 7.48 -8.99 21.45
C PRO A 73 6.29 -9.96 21.33
N ILE A 74 6.08 -10.79 22.35
CA ILE A 74 5.11 -11.89 22.33
C ILE A 74 3.67 -11.41 22.03
N ASP A 75 3.30 -10.23 22.49
CA ASP A 75 1.95 -9.69 22.28
C ASP A 75 1.72 -9.27 20.83
N ILE A 76 2.73 -8.69 20.17
CA ILE A 76 2.66 -8.36 18.74
C ILE A 76 2.58 -9.65 17.92
N ILE A 77 3.40 -10.65 18.27
CA ILE A 77 3.45 -11.95 17.58
C ILE A 77 2.10 -12.68 17.68
N LYS A 78 1.48 -12.71 18.87
CA LYS A 78 0.14 -13.29 19.05
C LYS A 78 -0.91 -12.59 18.19
N LYS A 79 -0.86 -11.26 18.08
CA LYS A 79 -1.75 -10.49 17.19
C LYS A 79 -1.50 -10.83 15.73
N ALA A 80 -0.23 -10.87 15.30
CA ALA A 80 0.13 -11.23 13.92
C ALA A 80 -0.34 -12.64 13.55
N HIS A 81 -0.19 -13.60 14.47
CA HIS A 81 -0.69 -14.96 14.28
C HIS A 81 -2.22 -15.01 14.18
N ALA A 82 -2.94 -14.28 15.03
CA ALA A 82 -4.40 -14.19 14.96
C ALA A 82 -4.92 -13.55 13.65
N LEU A 83 -4.11 -12.70 13.02
CA LEU A 83 -4.38 -12.11 11.70
C LEU A 83 -3.94 -13.01 10.53
N GLY A 84 -3.34 -14.17 10.79
CA GLY A 84 -2.85 -15.09 9.75
C GLY A 84 -1.51 -14.69 9.13
N LEU A 85 -0.76 -13.73 9.68
CA LEU A 85 0.46 -13.20 9.07
C LEU A 85 1.74 -14.05 9.33
N MET A 86 1.65 -15.17 10.06
CA MET A 86 2.83 -15.92 10.53
C MET A 86 2.98 -17.33 9.97
N THR A 87 1.95 -17.89 9.32
CA THR A 87 1.89 -19.32 8.94
C THR A 87 1.23 -19.51 7.58
N THR A 88 1.47 -18.59 6.66
CA THR A 88 0.76 -18.51 5.36
C THR A 88 0.93 -19.76 4.50
N SER A 89 2.11 -20.38 4.48
CA SER A 89 2.43 -21.54 3.61
C SER A 89 2.04 -22.91 4.17
N ILE A 90 1.55 -22.98 5.41
CA ILE A 90 1.14 -24.26 6.01
C ILE A 90 -0.14 -24.75 5.31
N PRO A 91 -0.23 -26.03 4.91
CA PRO A 91 -1.45 -26.59 4.32
C PRO A 91 -2.70 -26.41 5.20
N GLU A 92 -3.86 -26.25 4.57
CA GLU A 92 -5.15 -26.10 5.26
C GLU A 92 -5.50 -27.29 6.16
N GLU A 93 -5.07 -28.50 5.80
CA GLU A 93 -5.28 -29.72 6.60
C GLU A 93 -4.66 -29.64 8.01
N TYR A 94 -3.68 -28.75 8.20
CA TYR A 94 -3.04 -28.48 9.48
C TYR A 94 -3.47 -27.14 10.10
N GLY A 95 -4.53 -26.51 9.57
CA GLY A 95 -5.04 -25.22 10.03
C GLY A 95 -4.24 -24.01 9.54
N GLY A 96 -3.45 -24.17 8.47
CA GLY A 96 -2.79 -23.06 7.77
C GLY A 96 -3.64 -22.46 6.65
N GLN A 97 -3.04 -21.57 5.84
CA GLN A 97 -3.74 -20.90 4.73
C GLN A 97 -3.40 -21.48 3.35
N GLY A 98 -2.47 -22.44 3.25
CA GLY A 98 -2.12 -23.08 1.99
C GLY A 98 -1.59 -22.14 0.90
N LEU A 99 -1.05 -20.98 1.29
CA LEU A 99 -0.63 -19.93 0.36
C LEU A 99 0.71 -20.26 -0.30
N SER A 100 0.95 -19.67 -1.46
CA SER A 100 2.19 -19.87 -2.19
C SER A 100 3.38 -19.21 -1.49
N LEU A 101 4.60 -19.59 -1.90
CA LEU A 101 5.81 -18.96 -1.39
C LEU A 101 5.86 -17.45 -1.71
N VAL A 102 5.30 -17.05 -2.86
CA VAL A 102 5.25 -15.62 -3.23
C VAL A 102 4.36 -14.87 -2.25
N ASP A 103 3.17 -15.41 -1.95
CA ASP A 103 2.24 -14.82 -0.99
C ASP A 103 2.86 -14.71 0.41
N HIS A 104 3.73 -15.64 0.81
CA HIS A 104 4.47 -15.56 2.06
C HIS A 104 5.49 -14.41 2.11
N CYS A 105 6.03 -14.00 0.95
CA CYS A 105 7.01 -12.91 0.85
C CYS A 105 6.39 -11.52 0.76
N LEU A 106 5.11 -11.44 0.39
CA LEU A 106 4.38 -10.18 0.19
C LEU A 106 3.91 -9.57 1.52
#